data_AF-A0A2K0T8K9-F1
#
_entry.id   AF-A0A2K0T8K9-F1
#
_cell.length_a   1.000
_cell.length_b   1.000
_cell.length_c   1.000
_cell.angle_alpha   90.00
_cell.angle_beta   90.00
_cell.angle_gamma   90.00
#
_symmetry.space_group_name_H-M   'P 1'
#
loop_
_entity.id
_entity.type
_entity.pdbx_description
1 polymer ?
#
loop_
_entity_poly.entity_id
_entity_poly.type
_entity_poly.pdbx_seq_one_letter_code
_entity_poly.pdbx_strand_id
1 'polypeptide(L)'
;MGMSTIENSTTIAEAYYCAVIACIHAVLEVVAEREAAAAVSPMTMTEEQFQFGSPQYQPSSQAFIDWPSLHALLPMPKADALTECLAGIARVPLGAPEEAGLLPLLFIVAVETTREDQAQEALVRVEALGCHIGLGNVQCASDLLKQVWLRRSTQPNFHDWRGLLAQLQWDLIIT
;
A
#
# COMPACT_ATOMS: atom_id res chain seq x y z
N MET A 1 3.05 21.15 -28.08
CA MET A 1 4.43 20.61 -28.03
C MET A 1 4.41 19.50 -26.99
N GLY A 2 4.85 18.29 -27.33
CA GLY A 2 4.92 17.19 -26.35
C GLY A 2 6.03 17.45 -25.34
N MET A 3 5.83 17.01 -24.09
CA MET A 3 6.89 17.04 -23.07
C MET A 3 8.09 16.21 -23.53
N SER A 4 9.28 16.68 -23.18
CA SER A 4 10.52 15.95 -23.39
C SER A 4 10.60 14.72 -22.47
N THR A 5 11.37 13.70 -22.87
CA THR A 5 11.68 12.53 -22.04
C THR A 5 12.22 12.91 -20.65
N ILE A 6 12.99 14.00 -20.55
CA ILE A 6 13.53 14.48 -19.28
C ILE A 6 12.41 15.00 -18.38
N GLU A 7 11.46 15.77 -18.91
CA GLU A 7 10.32 16.29 -18.15
C GLU A 7 9.38 15.15 -17.71
N ASN A 8 9.16 14.14 -18.57
CA ASN A 8 8.41 12.94 -18.21
C ASN A 8 9.12 12.16 -17.08
N SER A 9 10.43 12.00 -17.17
CA SER A 9 11.22 11.28 -16.15
C SER A 9 11.21 11.99 -14.81
N THR A 10 11.32 13.33 -14.79
CA THR A 10 11.20 14.13 -13.56
C THR A 10 9.83 13.97 -12.93
N THR A 11 8.77 14.06 -13.75
CA THR A 11 7.38 13.86 -13.30
C THR A 11 7.20 12.47 -12.67
N ILE A 12 7.76 11.43 -13.29
CA ILE A 12 7.70 10.07 -12.75
C ILE A 12 8.47 9.98 -11.43
N ALA A 13 9.65 10.59 -11.34
CA ALA A 13 10.44 10.61 -10.11
C ALA A 13 9.70 11.29 -8.95
N GLU A 14 9.02 12.41 -9.21
CA GLU A 14 8.16 13.09 -8.23
C GLU A 14 6.97 12.21 -7.80
N ALA A 15 6.34 11.51 -8.75
CA ALA A 15 5.27 10.57 -8.45
C ALA A 15 5.77 9.37 -7.61
N TYR A 16 6.99 8.87 -7.86
CA TYR A 16 7.65 7.86 -7.02
C TYR A 16 7.89 8.36 -5.61
N TYR A 17 8.38 9.59 -5.45
CA TYR A 17 8.58 10.19 -4.14
C TYR A 17 7.28 10.18 -3.32
N CYS A 18 6.17 10.57 -3.94
CA CYS A 18 4.85 10.57 -3.31
C CYS A 18 4.36 9.14 -2.99
N ALA A 19 4.52 8.19 -3.92
CA ALA A 19 4.16 6.78 -3.69
C ALA A 19 4.95 6.17 -2.52
N VAL A 20 6.24 6.47 -2.41
CA VAL A 20 7.09 6.01 -1.30
C VAL A 20 6.59 6.56 0.03
N ILE A 21 6.24 7.85 0.11
CA ILE A 21 5.65 8.43 1.33
C ILE A 21 4.37 7.68 1.72
N ALA A 22 3.46 7.45 0.76
CA ALA A 22 2.23 6.72 1.01
C ALA A 22 2.50 5.27 1.50
N CYS A 23 3.49 4.59 0.93
CA CYS A 23 3.92 3.27 1.41
C CYS A 23 4.47 3.30 2.82
N ILE A 24 5.25 4.32 3.20
CA ILE A 24 5.78 4.41 4.57
C ILE A 24 4.64 4.61 5.56
N HIS A 25 3.66 5.48 5.26
CA HIS A 25 2.44 5.59 6.08
C HIS A 25 1.74 4.24 6.23
N ALA A 26 1.53 3.51 5.13
CA ALA A 26 0.88 2.21 5.16
C ALA A 26 1.63 1.18 6.03
N VAL A 27 2.95 1.17 5.97
CA VAL A 27 3.78 0.29 6.81
C VAL A 27 3.62 0.67 8.28
N LEU A 28 3.65 1.95 8.62
CA LEU A 28 3.43 2.41 10.00
C LEU A 28 2.05 2.01 10.51
N GLU A 29 1.00 2.16 9.70
CA GLU A 29 -0.38 1.73 10.02
C GLU A 29 -0.43 0.22 10.35
N VAL A 30 0.14 -0.62 9.47
CA VAL A 30 0.17 -2.08 9.66
C VAL A 30 0.95 -2.49 10.91
N VAL A 31 2.07 -1.84 11.21
CA VAL A 31 2.85 -2.15 12.42
C VAL A 31 2.08 -1.71 13.66
N ALA A 32 1.46 -0.53 13.64
CA ALA A 32 0.64 -0.04 14.75
C ALA A 32 -0.53 -0.98 15.06
N GLU A 33 -1.23 -1.48 14.03
CA GLU A 33 -2.30 -2.46 14.17
C GLU A 33 -1.82 -3.78 14.78
N ARG A 34 -0.65 -4.28 14.36
CA ARG A 34 -0.05 -5.52 14.90
C ARG A 34 0.32 -5.38 16.37
N GLU A 35 0.94 -4.27 16.75
CA GLU A 35 1.29 -3.99 18.14
C GLU A 35 0.03 -3.82 19.01
N ALA A 36 -1.00 -3.15 18.49
CA ALA A 36 -2.29 -3.04 19.16
C ALA A 36 -2.97 -4.42 19.35
N ALA A 37 -2.97 -5.28 18.33
CA ALA A 37 -3.52 -6.63 18.41
C ALA A 37 -2.75 -7.52 19.40
N ALA A 38 -1.42 -7.40 19.47
CA ALA A 38 -0.58 -8.10 20.43
C ALA A 38 -0.86 -7.63 21.87
N ALA A 39 -1.07 -6.33 22.08
CA ALA A 39 -1.43 -5.76 23.38
C ALA A 39 -2.83 -6.16 23.86
N VAL A 40 -3.76 -6.43 22.95
CA VAL A 40 -5.13 -6.91 23.24
C VAL A 40 -5.19 -8.43 23.45
N SER A 41 -4.13 -9.18 23.17
CA SER A 41 -4.00 -10.61 23.52
C SER A 41 -3.24 -10.88 24.84
N PRO A 42 -3.72 -10.46 26.02
CA PRO A 42 -3.44 -11.16 27.26
C PRO A 42 -4.64 -12.05 27.63
N MET A 43 -4.37 -13.35 27.87
CA MET A 43 -5.30 -14.40 28.34
C MET A 43 -6.09 -15.21 27.29
N THR A 44 -5.42 -16.12 26.61
CA THR A 44 -5.87 -17.53 26.68
C THR A 44 -5.11 -18.17 27.83
N MET A 45 -5.61 -17.97 29.05
CA MET A 45 -5.24 -18.83 30.17
C MET A 45 -5.81 -20.21 29.85
N THR A 46 -4.93 -21.17 29.56
CA THR A 46 -5.21 -22.56 29.88
C THR A 46 -5.45 -22.63 31.39
N GLU A 47 -6.72 -22.59 31.79
CA GLU A 47 -7.16 -23.06 33.10
C GLU A 47 -6.82 -24.55 33.18
N GLU A 48 -5.62 -24.86 33.69
CA GLU A 48 -5.28 -26.09 34.40
C GLU A 48 -3.76 -26.10 34.61
N GLN A 49 -3.30 -25.65 35.79
CA GLN A 49 -2.29 -26.34 36.62
C GLN A 49 -1.78 -25.49 37.79
N PHE A 50 -2.26 -25.87 38.98
CA PHE A 50 -1.54 -26.02 40.25
C PHE A 50 -0.64 -24.89 40.81
N GLN A 51 -1.10 -24.40 41.97
CA GLN A 51 -0.35 -23.95 43.15
C GLN A 51 1.16 -24.29 43.16
N PHE A 52 2.04 -23.28 43.12
CA PHE A 52 3.10 -22.99 44.11
C PHE A 52 4.02 -21.86 43.60
N GLY A 53 4.24 -20.83 44.44
CA GLY A 53 5.33 -19.87 44.29
C GLY A 53 5.09 -18.74 43.29
N SER A 54 4.84 -17.54 43.80
CA SER A 54 4.74 -16.31 43.01
C SER A 54 6.04 -16.00 42.25
N PRO A 55 6.04 -15.87 40.92
CA PRO A 55 6.95 -14.95 40.26
C PRO A 55 6.26 -13.58 40.23
N GLN A 56 6.94 -12.56 40.77
CA GLN A 56 6.58 -11.17 40.49
C GLN A 56 6.62 -10.98 38.96
N TYR A 57 5.46 -10.98 38.32
CA TYR A 57 5.32 -10.45 36.97
C TYR A 57 5.60 -8.95 37.06
N GLN A 58 6.86 -8.57 36.80
CA GLN A 58 7.15 -7.21 36.41
C GLN A 58 6.41 -6.97 35.10
N PRO A 59 5.54 -5.95 34.99
CA PRO A 59 5.13 -5.50 33.68
C PRO A 59 6.41 -5.03 33.01
N SER A 60 6.85 -5.74 31.97
CA SER A 60 7.84 -5.20 31.06
C SER A 60 7.31 -3.85 30.61
N SER A 61 8.02 -2.77 30.96
CA SER A 61 7.74 -1.43 30.47
C SER A 61 7.90 -1.44 28.96
N GLN A 62 6.89 -1.91 28.23
CA GLN A 62 6.84 -1.76 26.78
C GLN A 62 6.84 -0.26 26.53
N ALA A 63 7.87 0.22 25.82
CA ALA A 63 7.92 1.60 25.39
C ALA A 63 6.67 1.85 24.55
N PHE A 64 5.80 2.74 25.02
CA PHE A 64 4.63 3.15 24.26
C PHE A 64 5.11 3.90 23.02
N ILE A 65 4.88 3.33 21.84
CA ILE A 65 5.27 3.97 20.58
C ILE A 65 4.23 5.04 20.24
N ASP A 66 4.70 6.28 20.10
CA ASP A 66 3.88 7.41 19.66
C ASP A 66 3.75 7.41 18.13
N TRP A 67 2.84 6.57 17.62
CA TRP A 67 2.57 6.42 16.18
C TRP A 67 2.22 7.74 15.47
N PRO A 68 1.37 8.63 16.02
CA PRO A 68 1.11 9.94 15.44
C PRO A 68 2.38 10.76 15.19
N SER A 69 3.32 10.77 16.13
CA SER A 69 4.59 11.49 15.96
C SER A 69 5.45 10.89 14.84
N LEU A 70 5.46 9.56 14.67
CA LEU A 70 6.16 8.91 13.55
C LEU A 70 5.55 9.30 12.19
N HIS A 71 4.22 9.36 12.09
CA HIS A 71 3.56 9.85 10.88
C HIS A 71 3.86 11.32 10.60
N ALA A 72 3.97 12.16 11.65
CA ALA A 72 4.28 13.58 11.52
C ALA A 72 5.73 13.87 11.06
N LEU A 73 6.63 12.89 11.11
CA LEU A 73 7.98 13.02 10.54
C LEU A 73 7.98 12.96 9.01
N LEU A 74 6.90 12.47 8.41
CA LEU A 74 6.81 12.37 6.96
C LEU A 74 6.48 13.73 6.33
N PRO A 75 6.99 14.01 5.11
CA PRO A 75 6.87 15.34 4.50
C PRO A 75 5.44 15.79 4.22
N MET A 76 4.49 14.86 4.16
CA MET A 76 3.07 15.13 3.89
C MET A 76 2.19 13.96 4.34
N PRO A 77 0.87 14.17 4.52
CA PRO A 77 -0.08 13.10 4.82
C PRO A 77 -0.22 12.05 3.70
N LYS A 78 -0.59 10.80 4.07
CA LYS A 78 -0.85 9.70 3.12
C LYS A 78 -1.84 10.08 2.00
N ALA A 79 -2.95 10.71 2.35
CA ALA A 79 -3.99 11.08 1.38
C ALA A 79 -3.49 12.10 0.34
N ASP A 80 -2.67 13.06 0.78
CA ASP A 80 -2.09 14.07 -0.09
C ASP A 80 -1.03 13.44 -0.98
N ALA A 81 -0.17 12.57 -0.41
CA ALA A 81 0.83 11.82 -1.17
C ALA A 81 0.20 10.96 -2.28
N LEU A 82 -0.91 10.27 -2.01
CA LEU A 82 -1.64 9.48 -3.02
C LEU A 82 -2.24 10.38 -4.11
N THR A 83 -2.78 11.54 -3.73
CA THR A 83 -3.38 12.50 -4.66
C THR A 83 -2.32 13.12 -5.58
N GLU A 84 -1.19 13.56 -5.04
CA GLU A 84 -0.08 14.11 -5.81
C GLU A 84 0.58 13.05 -6.70
N CYS A 85 0.69 11.80 -6.22
CA CYS A 85 1.18 10.69 -7.03
C CYS A 85 0.31 10.50 -8.28
N LEU A 86 -1.02 10.45 -8.12
CA LEU A 86 -1.96 10.27 -9.21
C LEU A 86 -1.97 11.47 -10.18
N ALA A 87 -1.86 12.69 -9.65
CA ALA A 87 -1.70 13.90 -10.45
C ALA A 87 -0.40 13.89 -11.28
N GLY A 88 0.70 13.37 -10.72
CA GLY A 88 1.96 13.16 -11.44
C GLY A 88 1.83 12.11 -12.54
N ILE A 89 1.19 10.96 -12.24
CA ILE A 89 0.90 9.92 -13.23
C ILE A 89 0.10 10.47 -14.41
N ALA A 90 -0.92 11.29 -14.15
CA ALA A 90 -1.81 11.83 -15.19
C ALA A 90 -1.08 12.75 -16.20
N ARG A 91 0.07 13.31 -15.83
CA ARG A 91 0.89 14.15 -16.72
C ARG A 91 1.71 13.33 -17.71
N VAL A 92 1.89 12.03 -17.48
CA VAL A 92 2.64 11.15 -18.40
C VAL A 92 1.73 10.72 -19.56
N PRO A 93 2.08 11.04 -20.82
CA PRO A 93 1.25 10.68 -21.97
C PRO A 93 1.07 9.16 -22.13
N LEU A 94 -0.12 8.74 -22.53
CA LEU A 94 -0.38 7.35 -22.95
C LEU A 94 0.49 7.00 -24.17
N GLY A 95 1.09 5.81 -24.18
CA GLY A 95 1.96 5.32 -25.24
C GLY A 95 3.39 5.89 -25.22
N ALA A 96 3.73 6.72 -24.22
CA ALA A 96 5.10 7.18 -24.03
C ALA A 96 6.00 6.01 -23.56
N PRO A 97 7.29 5.94 -23.94
CA PRO A 97 8.20 4.90 -23.46
C PRO A 97 8.28 4.82 -21.93
N GLU A 98 8.15 5.95 -21.25
CA GLU A 98 8.24 6.05 -19.81
C GLU A 98 6.98 5.54 -19.08
N GLU A 99 5.89 5.31 -19.83
CA GLU A 99 4.60 4.85 -19.30
C GLU A 99 4.72 3.48 -18.59
N ALA A 100 5.65 2.62 -19.02
CA ALA A 100 5.93 1.34 -18.36
C ALA A 100 6.36 1.50 -16.89
N GLY A 101 7.03 2.61 -16.57
CA GLY A 101 7.48 2.91 -15.21
C GLY A 101 6.34 3.28 -14.24
N LEU A 102 5.12 3.46 -14.73
CA LEU A 102 3.95 3.85 -13.94
C LEU A 102 3.27 2.67 -13.23
N LEU A 103 3.47 1.43 -13.69
CA LEU A 103 2.76 0.27 -13.14
C LEU A 103 2.93 0.13 -11.62
N PRO A 104 4.15 0.24 -11.03
CA PRO A 104 4.31 0.17 -9.58
C PRO A 104 3.59 1.32 -8.85
N LEU A 105 3.57 2.53 -9.43
CA LEU A 105 2.93 3.70 -8.84
C LEU A 105 1.41 3.54 -8.80
N LEU A 106 0.82 3.16 -9.93
CA LEU A 106 -0.60 2.90 -10.07
C LEU A 106 -1.06 1.79 -9.12
N PHE A 107 -0.26 0.73 -9.02
CA PHE A 107 -0.53 -0.36 -8.10
C PHE A 107 -0.55 0.13 -6.65
N ILE A 108 0.48 0.87 -6.21
CA ILE A 108 0.55 1.46 -4.86
C ILE A 108 -0.66 2.36 -4.60
N VAL A 109 -0.99 3.27 -5.52
CA VAL A 109 -2.13 4.18 -5.35
C VAL A 109 -3.42 3.39 -5.16
N ALA A 110 -3.68 2.42 -6.03
CA ALA A 110 -4.91 1.64 -6.00
C ALA A 110 -5.04 0.78 -4.74
N VAL A 111 -3.95 0.20 -4.22
CA VAL A 111 -4.01 -0.62 -2.99
C VAL A 111 -3.96 0.20 -1.70
N GLU A 112 -3.39 1.41 -1.71
CA GLU A 112 -3.23 2.21 -0.49
C GLU A 112 -4.29 3.30 -0.31
N THR A 113 -4.99 3.70 -1.36
CA THR A 113 -6.08 4.67 -1.24
C THR A 113 -7.33 4.08 -0.59
N THR A 114 -8.05 4.90 0.17
CA THR A 114 -9.39 4.59 0.70
C THR A 114 -10.51 5.17 -0.17
N ARG A 115 -10.15 5.87 -1.25
CA ARG A 115 -11.06 6.55 -2.17
C ARG A 115 -11.33 5.70 -3.41
N GLU A 116 -12.60 5.34 -3.62
CA GLU A 116 -13.04 4.52 -4.75
C GLU A 116 -12.75 5.19 -6.11
N ASP A 117 -12.91 6.50 -6.19
CA ASP A 117 -12.63 7.27 -7.40
C ASP A 117 -11.16 7.21 -7.81
N GLN A 118 -10.23 7.36 -6.86
CA GLN A 118 -8.79 7.26 -7.12
C GLN A 118 -8.37 5.85 -7.53
N ALA A 119 -8.96 4.83 -6.89
CA ALA A 119 -8.67 3.46 -7.24
C ALA A 119 -9.21 3.08 -8.63
N GLN A 120 -10.41 3.55 -8.98
CA GLN A 120 -10.96 3.35 -10.30
C GLN A 120 -10.12 4.05 -11.37
N GLU A 121 -9.65 5.27 -11.11
CA GLU A 121 -8.74 6.00 -12.01
C GLU A 121 -7.43 5.22 -12.21
N ALA A 122 -6.82 4.75 -11.12
CA ALA A 122 -5.60 3.96 -11.19
C ALA A 122 -5.82 2.64 -11.94
N LEU A 123 -6.93 1.93 -11.69
CA LEU A 123 -7.27 0.68 -12.34
C LEU A 123 -7.45 0.85 -13.86
N VAL A 124 -8.20 1.87 -14.28
CA VAL A 124 -8.37 2.20 -15.71
C VAL A 124 -7.02 2.45 -16.37
N ARG A 125 -6.11 3.14 -15.67
CA ARG A 125 -4.78 3.41 -16.20
C ARG A 125 -3.90 2.16 -16.26
N VAL A 126 -4.01 1.26 -15.28
CA VAL A 126 -3.35 -0.06 -15.33
C VAL A 126 -3.83 -0.83 -16.55
N GLU A 127 -5.13 -0.92 -16.80
CA GLU A 127 -5.65 -1.65 -17.97
C GLU A 127 -5.18 -1.03 -19.30
N ALA A 128 -5.10 0.30 -19.37
CA ALA A 128 -4.55 1.00 -20.53
C ALA A 128 -3.07 0.66 -20.81
N LEU A 129 -2.24 0.50 -19.77
CA LEU A 129 -0.85 0.06 -19.91
C LEU A 129 -0.75 -1.32 -20.59
N GLY A 130 -1.68 -2.22 -20.28
CA GLY A 130 -1.72 -3.57 -20.84
C GLY A 130 -1.94 -3.55 -22.35
N CYS A 131 -2.81 -2.64 -22.82
CA CYS A 131 -3.09 -2.44 -24.23
C CYS A 131 -1.91 -1.80 -25.00
N HIS A 132 -1.12 -0.92 -24.36
CA HIS A 132 -0.06 -0.17 -25.05
C HIS A 132 1.31 -0.84 -25.01
N ILE A 133 1.67 -1.49 -23.91
CA ILE A 133 3.05 -1.94 -23.66
C ILE A 133 3.17 -3.47 -23.74
N GLY A 134 2.05 -4.20 -23.64
CA GLY A 134 2.06 -5.67 -23.70
C GLY A 134 2.83 -6.32 -22.55
N LEU A 135 2.96 -5.62 -21.41
CA LEU A 135 3.57 -6.16 -20.20
C LEU A 135 2.71 -7.31 -19.66
N GLY A 136 3.25 -8.52 -19.66
CA GLY A 136 2.52 -9.76 -19.35
C GLY A 136 1.81 -9.78 -18.00
N ASN A 137 2.25 -8.96 -17.05
CA ASN A 137 1.71 -8.92 -15.68
C ASN A 137 0.71 -7.78 -15.42
N VAL A 138 0.33 -7.00 -16.43
CA VAL A 138 -0.66 -5.93 -16.24
C VAL A 138 -2.07 -6.49 -16.01
N GLN A 139 -2.44 -7.55 -16.72
CA GLN A 139 -3.73 -8.24 -16.50
C GLN A 139 -3.82 -8.76 -15.07
N CYS A 140 -2.74 -9.39 -14.61
CA CYS A 140 -2.60 -9.81 -13.22
C CYS A 140 -2.78 -8.60 -12.29
N ALA A 141 -1.97 -7.54 -12.41
CA ALA A 141 -2.13 -6.36 -11.56
C ALA A 141 -3.59 -5.85 -11.51
N SER A 142 -4.28 -5.76 -12.65
CA SER A 142 -5.70 -5.39 -12.71
C SER A 142 -6.60 -6.35 -11.91
N ASP A 143 -6.44 -7.66 -12.08
CA ASP A 143 -7.27 -8.67 -11.41
C ASP A 143 -7.06 -8.67 -9.89
N LEU A 144 -5.84 -8.45 -9.40
CA LEU A 144 -5.57 -8.30 -7.97
C LEU A 144 -6.21 -7.01 -7.43
N LEU A 145 -6.06 -5.89 -8.13
CA LEU A 145 -6.69 -4.62 -7.72
C LEU A 145 -8.21 -4.75 -7.63
N LYS A 146 -8.84 -5.40 -8.61
CA LYS A 146 -10.29 -5.71 -8.57
C LYS A 146 -10.66 -6.55 -7.35
N GLN A 147 -9.87 -7.57 -7.01
CA GLN A 147 -10.11 -8.39 -5.82
C GLN A 147 -9.95 -7.60 -4.51
N VAL A 148 -8.94 -6.74 -4.41
CA VAL A 148 -8.75 -5.85 -3.25
C VAL A 148 -9.99 -4.99 -3.04
N TRP A 149 -10.48 -4.35 -4.10
CA TRP A 149 -11.64 -3.45 -4.03
C TRP A 149 -12.97 -4.19 -3.82
N LEU A 150 -13.13 -5.38 -4.42
CA LEU A 150 -14.26 -6.26 -4.12
C LEU A 150 -14.26 -6.70 -2.65
N ARG A 151 -13.11 -6.97 -2.04
CA ARG A 151 -13.06 -7.28 -0.62
C ARG A 151 -13.40 -6.05 0.21
N ARG A 152 -12.89 -4.87 -0.15
CA ARG A 152 -13.20 -3.60 0.55
C ARG A 152 -14.68 -3.24 0.54
N SER A 153 -15.43 -3.57 -0.52
CA SER A 153 -16.87 -3.35 -0.54
C SER A 153 -17.63 -4.19 0.50
N THR A 154 -17.03 -5.28 0.98
CA THR A 154 -17.59 -6.15 2.04
C THR A 154 -16.90 -6.00 3.40
N GLN A 155 -15.65 -5.55 3.40
CA GLN A 155 -14.77 -5.36 4.56
C GLN A 155 -14.04 -4.01 4.41
N PRO A 156 -14.64 -2.89 4.86
CA PRO A 156 -14.14 -1.55 4.59
C PRO A 156 -12.68 -1.29 5.00
N ASN A 157 -12.20 -2.00 6.02
CA ASN A 157 -10.82 -1.90 6.53
C ASN A 157 -9.92 -3.05 6.02
N PHE A 158 -10.16 -3.52 4.80
CA PHE A 158 -9.32 -4.54 4.20
C PHE A 158 -8.00 -3.94 3.70
N HIS A 159 -6.91 -4.28 4.37
CA HIS A 159 -5.54 -3.83 4.07
C HIS A 159 -4.59 -4.99 3.69
N ASP A 160 -5.03 -6.25 3.78
CA ASP A 160 -4.21 -7.44 3.53
C ASP A 160 -4.13 -7.82 2.03
N TRP A 161 -3.82 -6.84 1.19
CA TRP A 161 -3.58 -7.09 -0.23
C TRP A 161 -2.32 -7.94 -0.47
N ARG A 162 -1.36 -7.93 0.47
CA ARG A 162 -0.14 -8.76 0.42
C ARG A 162 -0.48 -10.23 0.69
N GLY A 163 -1.38 -10.53 1.62
CA GLY A 163 -1.90 -11.88 1.82
C GLY A 163 -2.67 -12.39 0.59
N LEU A 164 -3.41 -11.52 -0.09
CA LEU A 164 -4.00 -11.84 -1.41
C LEU A 164 -2.93 -12.19 -2.44
N LEU A 165 -1.90 -11.37 -2.59
CA LEU A 165 -0.80 -11.62 -3.52
C LEU A 165 -0.12 -12.97 -3.23
N ALA A 166 0.11 -13.30 -1.95
CA ALA A 166 0.70 -14.57 -1.53
C ALA A 166 -0.22 -15.78 -1.82
N GLN A 167 -1.53 -15.64 -1.60
CA GLN A 167 -2.51 -16.69 -1.92
C GLN A 167 -2.57 -16.98 -3.42
N LEU A 168 -2.41 -15.94 -4.25
CA LEU A 168 -2.39 -16.07 -5.70
C LEU A 168 -1.07 -16.65 -6.23
N GLN A 169 -0.06 -16.87 -5.37
CA GLN A 169 1.30 -17.31 -5.75
C GLN A 169 1.92 -16.42 -6.83
N TRP A 170 1.66 -15.12 -6.75
CA TRP A 170 2.16 -14.19 -7.74
C TRP A 170 3.57 -13.76 -7.41
N ASP A 171 4.50 -14.25 -8.20
CA ASP A 171 5.77 -13.60 -8.37
C ASP A 171 5.54 -12.34 -9.21
N LEU A 172 5.68 -11.17 -8.58
CA LEU A 172 5.67 -9.86 -9.25
C LEU A 172 6.98 -9.68 -10.05
N ILE A 173 7.45 -10.74 -10.72
CA ILE A 173 8.60 -10.68 -11.61
C ILE A 173 8.10 -10.02 -12.89
N ILE A 174 8.51 -8.77 -13.09
CA ILE A 174 8.40 -8.08 -14.37
C ILE A 174 9.35 -8.81 -15.34
N THR A 175 8.88 -9.89 -15.98
CA THR A 175 9.55 -10.54 -17.13
C THR A 175 8.98 -10.04 -18.43
#